data_AF-A0A960PRB5-F1
#
_entry.id   AF-A0A960PRB5-F1
#
_cell.length_a   1.000
_cell.length_b   1.000
_cell.length_c   1.000
_cell.angle_alpha   90.00
_cell.angle_beta   90.00
_cell.angle_gamma   90.00
#
_symmetry.space_group_name_H-M   'P 1'
#
loop_
_entity.id
_entity.type
_entity.pdbx_description
1 polymer ?
#
loop_
_entity_poly.entity_id
_entity_poly.type
_entity_poly.pdbx_seq_one_letter_code
_entity_poly.pdbx_strand_id
1 'polypeptide(L)'
;MGFFAQISDLLSFVLRWSRGIRFGRSRIFVIIATGIISGLANAGLVAVINTSFSAGDAMFWPFIGLCIALPVSRLVSGVLLTQLTATAVYHMRLQLSRQIITAPLRKLEELGPSKLLATLTSDVPAIVGALSYLPMLLMQIFIILGSLAYLAWLSWTAFLGTLAFMAVGLVTYQIPISRANRYVTAARDSIDLLMKGLRALTEGTKELKLHHKRRDSFFSDVLEPAAGEMRRYRTLSEGIFVGAASWGHALFFVLVGLLIFGLPKLQPVSTEVLSGYTLAILYMITPLLGILESLPTMANAVVGVEKIERLGLSLEAEGSERLQLPAETAPTPDWGSLELQGVTHTYHLESEDRSFTLGPIDLTIRP
;
A
#
# COMPACT_ATOMS: atom_id res chain seq x y z
N MET A 1 -7.81 0.16 -13.20
CA MET A 1 -8.21 -0.71 -12.07
C MET A 1 -8.72 0.18 -10.96
N GLY A 2 -9.92 -0.11 -10.42
CA GLY A 2 -10.53 0.71 -9.37
C GLY A 2 -9.85 0.52 -8.02
N PHE A 3 -9.88 1.55 -7.17
CA PHE A 3 -9.36 1.56 -5.80
C PHE A 3 -9.77 0.33 -4.98
N PHE A 4 -11.06 -0.03 -5.03
CA PHE A 4 -11.58 -1.20 -4.30
C PHE A 4 -10.96 -2.52 -4.74
N ALA A 5 -10.60 -2.66 -6.03
CA ALA A 5 -9.90 -3.84 -6.52
C ALA A 5 -8.46 -3.90 -5.97
N GLN A 6 -7.76 -2.76 -5.91
CA GLN A 6 -6.41 -2.70 -5.33
C GLN A 6 -6.41 -3.04 -3.83
N ILE A 7 -7.41 -2.58 -3.08
CA ILE A 7 -7.58 -2.96 -1.67
C ILE A 7 -7.87 -4.45 -1.53
N SER A 8 -8.77 -5.01 -2.35
CA SER A 8 -9.10 -6.43 -2.27
C SER A 8 -7.91 -7.30 -2.60
N ASP A 9 -7.10 -6.91 -3.59
CA ASP A 9 -5.91 -7.65 -3.98
C ASP A 9 -4.86 -7.61 -2.88
N LEU A 10 -4.60 -6.44 -2.29
CA LEU A 10 -3.64 -6.26 -1.19
C LEU A 10 -4.12 -6.98 0.09
N LEU A 11 -5.41 -6.91 0.42
CA LEU A 11 -5.99 -7.67 1.54
C LEU A 11 -5.92 -9.17 1.29
N SER A 12 -6.24 -9.62 0.08
CA SER A 12 -6.16 -11.05 -0.27
C SER A 12 -4.71 -11.54 -0.23
N PHE A 13 -3.76 -10.71 -0.67
CA PHE A 13 -2.34 -10.97 -0.58
C PHE A 13 -1.90 -11.07 0.88
N VAL A 14 -2.18 -10.06 1.70
CA VAL A 14 -1.89 -10.05 3.14
C VAL A 14 -2.54 -11.24 3.84
N LEU A 15 -3.78 -11.61 3.48
CA LEU A 15 -4.46 -12.77 4.04
C LEU A 15 -3.82 -14.09 3.60
N ARG A 16 -3.41 -14.25 2.34
CA ARG A 16 -2.67 -15.43 1.85
C ARG A 16 -1.32 -15.57 2.56
N TRP A 17 -0.58 -14.46 2.65
CA TRP A 17 0.69 -14.37 3.36
C TRP A 17 0.53 -14.60 4.88
N SER A 18 -0.57 -14.14 5.45
CA SER A 18 -0.97 -14.34 6.84
C SER A 18 -1.42 -15.76 7.15
N ARG A 19 -1.78 -16.62 6.18
CA ARG A 19 -2.24 -18.00 6.47
C ARG A 19 -1.18 -18.85 7.17
N GLY A 20 0.11 -18.53 6.99
CA GLY A 20 1.22 -19.16 7.73
C GLY A 20 1.41 -18.62 9.15
N ILE A 21 0.82 -17.45 9.46
CA ILE A 21 0.90 -16.82 10.78
C ILE A 21 -0.33 -17.27 11.57
N ARG A 22 -0.14 -18.12 12.58
CA ARG A 22 -1.19 -18.48 13.55
C ARG A 22 -1.54 -17.27 14.41
N PHE A 23 -2.21 -16.27 13.85
CA PHE A 23 -2.91 -15.29 14.64
C PHE A 23 -4.01 -16.03 15.41
N GLY A 24 -4.03 -15.89 16.73
CA GLY A 24 -5.13 -16.43 17.53
C GLY A 24 -6.43 -15.83 17.01
N ARG A 25 -7.41 -16.67 16.64
CA ARG A 25 -8.75 -16.23 16.20
C ARG A 25 -9.36 -15.20 17.17
N SER A 26 -9.00 -15.31 18.45
CA SER A 26 -9.33 -14.33 19.51
C SER A 26 -8.78 -12.93 19.26
N ARG A 27 -7.54 -12.76 18.78
CA ARG A 27 -6.93 -11.44 18.53
C ARG A 27 -7.60 -10.71 17.37
N ILE A 28 -7.87 -11.41 16.27
CA ILE A 28 -8.59 -10.84 15.12
C ILE A 28 -10.00 -10.44 15.53
N PHE A 29 -10.69 -11.31 16.28
CA PHE A 29 -12.01 -11.00 16.81
C PHE A 29 -11.99 -9.75 17.71
N VAL A 30 -11.04 -9.66 18.63
CA VAL A 30 -10.88 -8.48 19.50
C VAL A 30 -10.63 -7.22 18.68
N ILE A 31 -9.78 -7.27 17.65
CA ILE A 31 -9.52 -6.13 16.75
C ILE A 31 -10.79 -5.65 16.04
N ILE A 32 -11.56 -6.59 15.48
CA ILE A 32 -12.81 -6.25 14.78
C ILE A 32 -13.81 -5.67 15.79
N ALA A 33 -13.96 -6.30 16.95
CA ALA A 33 -14.86 -5.85 18.01
C ALA A 33 -14.49 -4.44 18.51
N THR A 34 -13.22 -4.18 18.82
CA THR A 34 -12.78 -2.86 19.30
C THR A 34 -12.85 -1.80 18.21
N GLY A 35 -12.62 -2.16 16.94
CA GLY A 35 -12.81 -1.28 15.79
C GLY A 35 -14.27 -0.87 15.61
N ILE A 36 -15.21 -1.83 15.69
CA ILE A 36 -16.65 -1.57 15.67
C ILE A 36 -17.05 -0.70 16.87
N ILE A 37 -16.57 -1.03 18.07
CA ILE A 37 -16.83 -0.22 19.28
C ILE A 37 -16.31 1.19 19.10
N SER A 38 -15.14 1.40 18.49
CA SER A 38 -14.62 2.75 18.22
C SER A 38 -15.49 3.51 17.22
N GLY A 39 -15.99 2.86 16.18
CA GLY A 39 -16.91 3.46 15.21
C GLY A 39 -18.28 3.81 15.84
N LEU A 40 -18.82 2.90 16.66
CA LEU A 40 -20.08 3.11 17.39
C LEU A 40 -19.95 4.14 18.51
N ALA A 41 -18.83 4.17 19.23
CA ALA A 41 -18.56 5.19 20.25
C ALA A 41 -18.47 6.58 19.61
N ASN A 42 -17.90 6.67 18.40
CA ASN A 42 -17.87 7.90 17.64
C ASN A 42 -19.28 8.35 17.22
N ALA A 43 -20.05 7.44 16.62
CA ALA A 43 -21.46 7.68 16.30
C ALA A 43 -22.27 8.07 17.54
N GLY A 44 -22.04 7.39 18.66
CA GLY A 44 -22.67 7.67 19.95
C GLY A 44 -22.31 9.04 20.50
N LEU A 45 -21.05 9.48 20.35
CA LEU A 45 -20.64 10.83 20.76
C LEU A 45 -21.37 11.89 19.94
N VAL A 46 -21.45 11.71 18.62
CA VAL A 46 -22.23 12.60 17.74
C VAL A 46 -23.71 12.58 18.14
N ALA A 47 -24.27 11.40 18.42
CA ALA A 47 -25.65 11.26 18.86
C ALA A 47 -25.91 11.98 20.18
N VAL A 48 -25.03 11.84 21.18
CA VAL A 48 -25.15 12.49 22.48
C VAL A 48 -25.02 14.01 22.36
N ILE A 49 -24.09 14.51 21.54
CA ILE A 49 -24.00 15.95 21.26
C ILE A 49 -25.30 16.44 20.61
N ASN A 50 -25.84 15.68 19.65
CA ASN A 50 -27.06 16.03 18.95
C ASN A 50 -28.29 16.04 19.87
N THR A 51 -28.44 15.05 20.75
CA THR A 51 -29.57 14.96 21.69
C THR A 51 -29.44 15.92 22.86
N SER A 52 -28.22 16.34 23.23
CA SER A 52 -27.99 17.34 24.30
C SER A 52 -28.65 18.68 24.00
N PHE A 53 -28.82 19.03 22.71
CA PHE A 53 -29.56 20.24 22.31
C PHE A 53 -31.04 20.20 22.73
N SER A 54 -31.62 19.01 22.91
CA SER A 54 -33.02 18.81 23.31
C SER A 54 -33.18 18.37 24.77
N ALA A 55 -32.23 17.57 25.29
CA ALA A 55 -32.35 16.88 26.59
C ALA A 55 -31.58 17.52 27.75
N GLY A 56 -30.77 18.56 27.49
CA GLY A 56 -30.03 19.30 28.54
C GLY A 56 -29.06 18.42 29.36
N ASP A 57 -28.98 18.67 30.67
CA ASP A 57 -27.97 18.09 31.58
C ASP A 57 -28.02 16.55 31.73
N ALA A 58 -29.12 15.90 31.33
CA ALA A 58 -29.26 14.44 31.43
C ALA A 58 -28.22 13.67 30.58
N MET A 59 -27.66 14.32 29.57
CA MET A 59 -26.66 13.74 28.66
C MET A 59 -25.20 13.93 29.14
N PHE A 60 -24.96 14.62 30.25
CA PHE A 60 -23.62 14.92 30.76
C PHE A 60 -22.80 13.68 31.12
N TRP A 61 -23.38 12.73 31.86
CA TRP A 61 -22.70 11.49 32.25
C TRP A 61 -22.42 10.55 31.06
N PRO A 62 -23.38 10.29 30.15
CA PRO A 62 -23.11 9.56 28.91
C PRO A 62 -22.02 10.22 28.06
N PHE A 63 -22.02 11.55 27.97
CA PHE A 63 -21.02 12.32 27.24
C PHE A 63 -19.62 12.13 27.82
N ILE A 64 -19.45 12.26 29.14
CA ILE A 64 -18.15 12.02 29.81
C ILE A 64 -17.70 10.58 29.59
N GLY A 65 -18.61 9.61 29.75
CA GLY A 65 -18.31 8.20 29.51
C GLY A 65 -17.79 7.94 28.09
N LEU A 66 -18.44 8.50 27.07
CA LEU A 66 -18.03 8.37 25.67
C LEU A 66 -16.74 9.15 25.36
N CYS A 67 -16.54 10.32 25.96
CA CYS A 67 -15.30 11.10 25.84
C CYS A 67 -14.07 10.36 26.37
N ILE A 68 -14.24 9.48 27.36
CA ILE A 68 -13.16 8.61 27.87
C ILE A 68 -13.10 7.30 27.08
N ALA A 69 -14.24 6.68 26.79
CA ALA A 69 -14.30 5.39 26.12
C ALA A 69 -13.77 5.46 24.68
N LEU A 70 -14.03 6.54 23.95
CA LEU A 70 -13.60 6.74 22.58
C LEU A 70 -12.06 6.71 22.43
N PRO A 71 -11.27 7.58 23.10
CA PRO A 71 -9.82 7.54 22.98
C PRO A 71 -9.23 6.22 23.51
N VAL A 72 -9.80 5.63 24.56
CA VAL A 72 -9.35 4.32 25.06
C VAL A 72 -9.58 3.22 24.02
N SER A 73 -10.79 3.12 23.45
CA SER A 73 -11.11 2.15 22.40
C SER A 73 -10.24 2.33 21.16
N ARG A 74 -9.94 3.59 20.81
CA ARG A 74 -9.09 3.96 19.66
C ARG A 74 -7.64 3.59 19.90
N LEU A 75 -7.12 3.85 21.10
CA LEU A 75 -5.77 3.49 21.50
C LEU A 75 -5.61 1.97 21.54
N VAL A 76 -6.53 1.26 22.18
CA VAL A 76 -6.52 -0.22 22.25
C VAL A 76 -6.56 -0.81 20.85
N SER A 77 -7.53 -0.41 20.01
CA SER A 77 -7.63 -0.88 18.61
C SER A 77 -6.38 -0.56 17.80
N GLY A 78 -5.88 0.67 17.92
CA GLY A 78 -4.70 1.14 17.18
C GLY A 78 -3.45 0.34 17.56
N VAL A 79 -3.22 0.11 18.85
CA VAL A 79 -2.08 -0.68 19.34
C VAL A 79 -2.18 -2.14 18.90
N LEU A 80 -3.36 -2.77 19.03
CA LEU A 80 -3.59 -4.15 18.58
C LEU A 80 -3.37 -4.30 17.06
N LEU A 81 -3.90 -3.39 16.25
CA LEU A 81 -3.70 -3.39 14.80
C LEU A 81 -2.23 -3.15 14.43
N THR A 82 -1.54 -2.27 15.15
CA THR A 82 -0.11 -1.99 14.94
C THR A 82 0.72 -3.22 15.27
N GLN A 83 0.47 -3.89 16.39
CA GLN A 83 1.15 -5.14 16.75
C GLN A 83 0.90 -6.26 15.73
N LEU A 84 -0.35 -6.40 15.27
CA LEU A 84 -0.71 -7.37 14.24
C LEU A 84 0.12 -7.14 12.97
N THR A 85 0.17 -5.89 12.53
CA THR A 85 0.89 -5.47 11.33
C THR A 85 2.40 -5.63 11.50
N ALA A 86 2.96 -5.22 12.64
CA ALA A 86 4.39 -5.37 12.93
C ALA A 86 4.80 -6.86 12.95
N THR A 87 3.95 -7.73 13.49
CA THR A 87 4.17 -9.18 13.48
C THR A 87 4.11 -9.74 12.06
N ALA A 88 3.17 -9.28 11.24
CA ALA A 88 3.08 -9.66 9.84
C ALA A 88 4.32 -9.23 9.06
N VAL A 89 4.78 -7.99 9.24
CA VAL A 89 6.02 -7.46 8.64
C VAL A 89 7.25 -8.25 9.09
N TYR A 90 7.34 -8.61 10.36
CA TYR A 90 8.44 -9.40 10.91
C TYR A 90 8.54 -10.78 10.24
N HIS A 91 7.45 -11.54 10.21
CA HIS A 91 7.41 -12.83 9.53
C HIS A 91 7.66 -12.68 8.03
N MET A 92 7.23 -11.56 7.45
CA MET A 92 7.52 -11.24 6.05
C MET A 92 8.98 -11.08 5.71
N ARG A 93 9.71 -10.34 6.54
CA ARG A 93 11.15 -10.23 6.34
C ARG A 93 11.83 -11.59 6.47
N LEU A 94 11.50 -12.37 7.51
CA LEU A 94 12.10 -13.69 7.72
C LEU A 94 11.81 -14.68 6.59
N GLN A 95 10.56 -14.73 6.15
CA GLN A 95 10.14 -15.64 5.10
C GLN A 95 10.77 -15.29 3.76
N LEU A 96 10.81 -14.00 3.39
CA LEU A 96 11.52 -13.56 2.19
C LEU A 96 13.02 -13.87 2.27
N SER A 97 13.66 -13.60 3.40
CA SER A 97 15.08 -13.95 3.61
C SER A 97 15.31 -15.44 3.47
N ARG A 98 14.44 -16.28 4.05
CA ARG A 98 14.55 -17.74 3.94
C ARG A 98 14.40 -18.19 2.49
N GLN A 99 13.40 -17.66 1.78
CA GLN A 99 13.17 -17.97 0.36
C GLN A 99 14.37 -17.60 -0.52
N ILE A 100 15.00 -16.46 -0.27
CA ILE A 100 16.20 -16.04 -1.00
C ILE A 100 17.36 -17.01 -0.75
N ILE A 101 17.58 -17.43 0.50
CA ILE A 101 18.67 -18.36 0.86
C ILE A 101 18.42 -19.77 0.31
N THR A 102 17.17 -20.23 0.25
CA THR A 102 16.83 -21.56 -0.25
C THR A 102 16.59 -21.62 -1.76
N ALA A 103 16.64 -20.47 -2.47
CA ALA A 103 16.45 -20.44 -3.90
C ALA A 103 17.66 -21.08 -4.62
N PRO A 104 17.45 -21.90 -5.68
CA PRO A 104 18.55 -22.45 -6.46
C PRO A 104 19.46 -21.33 -6.98
N LEU A 105 20.78 -21.50 -6.82
CA LEU A 105 21.78 -20.49 -7.19
C LEU A 105 21.60 -20.04 -8.65
N ARG A 106 21.32 -20.97 -9.57
CA ARG A 106 21.04 -20.69 -10.97
C ARG A 106 19.92 -19.65 -11.16
N LYS A 107 18.85 -19.73 -10.38
CA LYS A 107 17.72 -18.78 -10.45
C LYS A 107 18.12 -17.39 -9.95
N LEU A 108 18.97 -17.33 -8.92
CA LEU A 108 19.52 -16.06 -8.41
C LEU A 108 20.48 -15.42 -9.42
N GLU A 109 21.30 -16.23 -10.11
CA GLU A 109 22.23 -15.79 -11.15
C GLU A 109 21.49 -15.31 -12.41
N GLU A 110 20.45 -16.03 -12.85
CA GLU A 110 19.56 -15.62 -13.96
C GLU A 110 18.80 -14.32 -13.66
N LEU A 111 18.48 -14.05 -12.40
CA LEU A 111 17.82 -12.79 -11.99
C LEU A 111 18.79 -11.59 -12.01
N GLY A 112 20.06 -11.83 -11.73
CA GLY A 112 21.11 -10.81 -11.68
C GLY A 112 21.11 -9.98 -10.38
N PRO A 113 22.29 -9.48 -9.95
CA PRO A 113 22.47 -8.79 -8.68
C PRO A 113 21.68 -7.46 -8.60
N SER A 114 21.46 -6.80 -9.73
CA SER A 114 20.73 -5.52 -9.80
C SER A 114 19.23 -5.67 -9.51
N LYS A 115 18.56 -6.71 -10.03
CA LYS A 115 17.14 -6.98 -9.76
C LYS A 115 16.93 -7.48 -8.32
N LEU A 116 17.85 -8.31 -7.81
CA LEU A 116 17.83 -8.74 -6.41
C LEU A 116 17.96 -7.55 -5.45
N LEU A 117 18.92 -6.66 -5.70
CA LEU A 117 19.10 -5.45 -4.90
C LEU A 117 17.86 -4.54 -4.96
N ALA A 118 17.29 -4.32 -6.15
CA ALA A 118 16.08 -3.51 -6.31
C ALA A 118 14.88 -4.10 -5.56
N THR A 119 14.71 -5.42 -5.60
CA THR A 119 13.65 -6.12 -4.88
C THR A 119 13.77 -5.90 -3.36
N LEU A 120 14.99 -6.05 -2.83
CA LEU A 120 15.28 -5.90 -1.41
C LEU A 120 15.20 -4.45 -0.92
N THR A 121 15.58 -3.48 -1.75
CA THR A 121 15.74 -2.07 -1.36
C THR A 121 14.56 -1.19 -1.73
N SER A 122 13.70 -1.61 -2.66
CA SER A 122 12.56 -0.82 -3.15
C SER A 122 11.22 -1.54 -2.97
N ASP A 123 11.10 -2.77 -3.48
CA ASP A 123 9.80 -3.45 -3.51
C ASP A 123 9.40 -3.98 -2.11
N VAL A 124 10.33 -4.55 -1.34
CA VAL A 124 10.06 -5.00 0.03
C VAL A 124 9.67 -3.84 0.97
N PRO A 125 10.42 -2.71 1.01
CA PRO A 125 10.00 -1.55 1.80
C PRO A 125 8.65 -0.96 1.38
N ALA A 126 8.29 -0.99 0.09
CA ALA A 126 6.98 -0.52 -0.36
C ALA A 126 5.83 -1.35 0.23
N ILE A 127 5.98 -2.68 0.23
CA ILE A 127 4.98 -3.58 0.83
C ILE A 127 4.91 -3.39 2.35
N VAL A 128 6.06 -3.33 3.02
CA VAL A 128 6.12 -3.05 4.46
C VAL A 128 5.49 -1.70 4.82
N GLY A 129 5.73 -0.69 4.00
CA GLY A 129 5.11 0.63 4.12
C GLY A 129 3.59 0.54 4.06
N ALA A 130 3.02 -0.09 3.04
CA ALA A 130 1.56 -0.24 2.93
C ALA A 130 0.95 -1.07 4.06
N LEU A 131 1.61 -2.15 4.48
CA LEU A 131 1.19 -2.89 5.67
C LEU A 131 1.11 -1.96 6.88
N SER A 132 2.11 -1.10 7.08
CA SER A 132 2.17 -0.15 8.21
C SER A 132 1.03 0.89 8.21
N TYR A 133 0.45 1.21 7.04
CA TYR A 133 -0.71 2.11 6.93
C TYR A 133 -2.07 1.40 7.09
N LEU A 134 -2.11 0.07 6.96
CA LEU A 134 -3.33 -0.72 7.02
C LEU A 134 -4.12 -0.53 8.35
N PRO A 135 -3.49 -0.46 9.54
CA PRO A 135 -4.17 -0.11 10.79
C PRO A 135 -4.98 1.19 10.73
N MET A 136 -4.36 2.24 10.21
CA MET A 136 -4.97 3.56 10.09
C MET A 136 -6.15 3.52 9.12
N LEU A 137 -6.03 2.76 8.02
CA LEU A 137 -7.11 2.63 7.04
C LEU A 137 -8.32 1.88 7.59
N LEU A 138 -8.11 0.75 8.26
CA LEU A 138 -9.21 -0.01 8.86
C LEU A 138 -9.96 0.84 9.89
N MET A 139 -9.24 1.61 10.71
CA MET A 139 -9.85 2.52 11.68
C MET A 139 -10.71 3.59 10.99
N GLN A 140 -10.22 4.19 9.90
CA GLN A 140 -10.98 5.19 9.14
C GLN A 140 -12.26 4.58 8.52
N ILE A 141 -12.16 3.36 7.97
CA ILE A 141 -13.31 2.63 7.43
C ILE A 141 -14.35 2.37 8.54
N PHE A 142 -13.94 1.90 9.72
CA PHE A 142 -14.88 1.67 10.83
C PHE A 142 -15.58 2.95 11.29
N ILE A 143 -14.88 4.09 11.33
CA ILE A 143 -15.47 5.39 11.67
C ILE A 143 -16.52 5.80 10.63
N ILE A 144 -16.21 5.66 9.34
CA ILE A 144 -17.15 5.97 8.26
C ILE A 144 -18.37 5.06 8.33
N LEU A 145 -18.18 3.75 8.50
CA LEU A 145 -19.29 2.79 8.62
C LEU A 145 -20.17 3.08 9.83
N GLY A 146 -19.57 3.39 10.98
CA GLY A 146 -20.32 3.78 12.18
C GLY A 146 -21.12 5.06 11.98
N SER A 147 -20.53 6.05 11.29
CA SER A 147 -21.21 7.31 10.95
C SER A 147 -22.37 7.08 9.98
N LEU A 148 -22.19 6.27 8.93
CA LEU A 148 -23.26 5.90 8.00
C LEU A 148 -24.40 5.13 8.69
N ALA A 149 -24.07 4.22 9.61
CA ALA A 149 -25.06 3.49 10.40
C ALA A 149 -25.88 4.44 11.28
N TYR A 150 -25.24 5.44 11.89
CA TYR A 150 -25.93 6.49 12.65
C TYR A 150 -26.86 7.32 11.78
N LEU A 151 -26.41 7.76 10.60
CA LEU A 151 -27.25 8.49 9.66
C LEU A 151 -28.48 7.69 9.23
N ALA A 152 -28.27 6.40 8.91
CA ALA A 152 -29.34 5.49 8.52
C ALA A 152 -30.38 5.29 9.65
N TRP A 153 -29.94 5.25 10.91
CA TRP A 153 -30.83 5.19 12.06
C TRP A 153 -31.62 6.50 12.22
N LEU A 154 -30.97 7.66 12.05
CA LEU A 154 -31.60 8.96 12.28
C LEU A 154 -32.69 9.29 11.26
N SER A 155 -32.47 9.01 9.97
CA SER A 155 -33.50 9.16 8.94
C SER A 155 -33.16 8.37 7.68
N TRP A 156 -34.03 7.44 7.31
CA TRP A 156 -33.84 6.63 6.11
C TRP A 156 -33.90 7.43 4.81
N THR A 157 -34.78 8.44 4.72
CA THR A 157 -34.94 9.26 3.50
C THR A 157 -33.74 10.17 3.27
N ALA A 158 -33.24 10.83 4.32
CA ALA A 158 -32.02 11.65 4.25
C ALA A 158 -30.77 10.80 3.95
N PHE A 159 -30.73 9.56 4.47
CA PHE A 159 -29.64 8.63 4.24
C PHE A 159 -29.52 8.22 2.77
N LEU A 160 -30.64 7.88 2.12
CA LEU A 160 -30.65 7.56 0.69
C LEU A 160 -30.22 8.75 -0.17
N GLY A 161 -30.68 9.96 0.16
CA GLY A 161 -30.23 11.19 -0.52
C GLY A 161 -28.73 11.44 -0.34
N THR A 162 -28.21 11.19 0.86
CA THR A 162 -26.78 11.27 1.16
C THR A 162 -25.98 10.25 0.36
N LEU A 163 -26.45 9.00 0.29
CA LEU A 163 -25.79 7.94 -0.47
C LEU A 163 -25.78 8.24 -1.98
N ALA A 164 -26.89 8.74 -2.51
CA ALA A 164 -27.00 9.17 -3.90
C ALA A 164 -26.01 10.31 -4.19
N PHE A 165 -25.90 11.30 -3.30
CA PHE A 165 -24.94 12.39 -3.45
C PHE A 165 -23.49 11.90 -3.35
N MET A 166 -23.18 11.00 -2.42
CA MET A 166 -21.86 10.37 -2.31
C MET A 166 -21.49 9.61 -3.59
N ALA A 167 -22.45 8.94 -4.24
CA ALA A 167 -22.21 8.28 -5.52
C ALA A 167 -21.84 9.28 -6.63
N VAL A 168 -22.54 10.43 -6.69
CA VAL A 168 -22.18 11.54 -7.61
C VAL A 168 -20.78 12.07 -7.29
N GLY A 169 -20.48 12.27 -6.01
CA GLY A 169 -19.15 12.67 -5.55
C GLY A 169 -18.07 11.70 -6.00
N LEU A 170 -18.29 10.39 -5.85
CA LEU A 170 -17.36 9.36 -6.28
C LEU A 170 -17.13 9.38 -7.79
N VAL A 171 -18.19 9.53 -8.59
CA VAL A 171 -18.08 9.61 -10.07
C VAL A 171 -17.31 10.86 -10.48
N THR A 172 -17.65 12.03 -9.92
CA THR A 172 -16.95 13.29 -10.23
C THR A 172 -15.48 13.25 -9.80
N TYR A 173 -15.14 12.49 -8.76
CA TYR A 173 -13.76 12.29 -8.30
C TYR A 173 -12.94 11.34 -9.20
N GLN A 174 -13.56 10.33 -9.82
CA GLN A 174 -12.83 9.34 -10.64
C GLN A 174 -12.23 9.93 -11.92
N ILE A 175 -12.88 10.92 -12.53
CA ILE A 175 -12.39 11.54 -13.77
C ILE A 175 -11.02 12.24 -13.56
N PRO A 176 -10.86 13.19 -12.62
CA PRO A 176 -9.57 13.84 -12.38
C PRO A 176 -8.51 12.85 -11.90
N ILE A 177 -8.86 11.89 -11.02
CA ILE A 177 -7.88 10.92 -10.50
C ILE A 177 -7.29 10.06 -11.61
N SER A 178 -8.11 9.63 -12.57
CA SER A 178 -7.64 8.84 -13.72
C SER A 178 -6.66 9.64 -14.60
N ARG A 179 -6.92 10.94 -14.78
CA ARG A 179 -6.04 11.85 -15.51
C ARG A 179 -4.74 12.13 -14.76
N ALA A 180 -4.82 12.35 -13.44
CA ALA A 180 -3.65 12.49 -12.58
C ALA A 180 -2.73 11.27 -12.67
N ASN A 181 -3.31 10.06 -12.63
CA ASN A 181 -2.55 8.81 -12.73
C ASN A 181 -1.75 8.70 -14.06
N ARG A 182 -2.27 9.23 -15.17
CA ARG A 182 -1.50 9.27 -16.43
C ARG A 182 -0.25 10.16 -16.32
N TYR A 183 -0.37 11.31 -15.66
CA TYR A 183 0.77 12.18 -15.40
C TYR A 183 1.73 11.59 -14.36
N VAL A 184 1.23 10.83 -13.38
CA VAL A 184 2.09 10.06 -12.46
C VAL A 184 2.92 9.03 -13.24
N THR A 185 2.32 8.31 -14.19
CA THR A 185 3.07 7.37 -15.05
C THR A 185 4.11 8.10 -15.91
N ALA A 186 3.74 9.19 -16.59
CA ALA A 186 4.69 9.98 -17.39
C ALA A 186 5.85 10.58 -16.55
N ALA A 187 5.56 10.98 -15.30
CA ALA A 187 6.58 11.42 -14.36
C ALA A 187 7.54 10.29 -13.98
N ARG A 188 7.06 9.04 -13.84
CA ARG A 188 7.90 7.86 -13.60
C ARG A 188 8.83 7.59 -14.79
N ASP A 189 8.33 7.66 -16.01
CA ASP A 189 9.15 7.49 -17.21
C ASP A 189 10.27 8.56 -17.29
N SER A 190 9.95 9.80 -16.90
CA SER A 190 10.91 10.90 -16.83
C SER A 190 11.96 10.70 -15.72
N ILE A 191 11.58 10.11 -14.58
CA ILE A 191 12.51 9.72 -13.51
C ILE A 191 13.51 8.68 -14.03
N ASP A 192 13.06 7.69 -14.80
CA ASP A 192 13.96 6.66 -15.34
C ASP A 192 14.99 7.26 -16.30
N LEU A 193 14.59 8.21 -17.16
CA LEU A 193 15.51 8.97 -18.02
C LEU A 193 16.50 9.79 -17.19
N LEU A 194 16.03 10.49 -16.16
CA LEU A 194 16.89 11.26 -15.26
C LEU A 194 17.89 10.35 -14.54
N MET A 195 17.47 9.17 -14.07
CA MET A 195 18.36 8.20 -13.42
C MET A 195 19.43 7.67 -14.39
N LYS A 196 19.08 7.40 -15.65
CA LYS A 196 20.07 7.06 -16.70
C LYS A 196 21.07 8.19 -16.91
N GLY A 197 20.59 9.44 -16.97
CA GLY A 197 21.44 10.62 -17.04
C GLY A 197 22.38 10.73 -15.85
N LEU A 198 21.89 10.52 -14.62
CA LEU A 198 22.74 10.56 -13.41
C LEU A 198 23.80 9.47 -13.41
N ARG A 199 23.50 8.25 -13.89
CA ARG A 199 24.51 7.20 -14.06
C ARG A 199 25.57 7.59 -15.07
N ALA A 200 25.16 8.07 -16.25
CA ALA A 200 26.08 8.54 -17.29
C ALA A 200 26.95 9.71 -16.80
N LEU A 201 26.41 10.60 -15.96
CA LEU A 201 27.17 11.66 -15.31
C LEU A 201 28.26 11.06 -14.40
N THR A 202 27.91 10.10 -13.54
CA THR A 202 28.88 9.49 -12.60
C THR A 202 29.95 8.67 -13.30
N GLU A 203 29.59 7.84 -14.27
CA GLU A 203 30.52 6.98 -15.01
C GLU A 203 31.38 7.80 -15.98
N GLY A 204 30.78 8.81 -16.64
CA GLY A 204 31.43 9.68 -17.62
C GLY A 204 32.05 10.96 -17.05
N THR A 205 32.17 11.11 -15.72
CA THR A 205 32.61 12.36 -15.08
C THR A 205 33.95 12.86 -15.61
N LYS A 206 34.91 11.96 -15.89
CA LYS A 206 36.23 12.33 -16.42
C LYS A 206 36.13 12.96 -17.81
N GLU A 207 35.34 12.37 -18.70
CA GLU A 207 35.12 12.88 -20.06
C GLU A 207 34.40 14.22 -20.06
N LEU A 208 33.38 14.37 -19.21
CA LEU A 208 32.62 15.61 -19.07
C LEU A 208 33.47 16.73 -18.44
N LYS A 209 34.42 16.41 -17.55
CA LYS A 209 35.37 17.39 -17.02
C LYS A 209 36.42 17.83 -18.05
N LEU A 210 36.84 16.92 -18.93
CA LEU A 210 37.85 17.19 -19.95
C LEU A 210 37.29 17.95 -21.17
N HIS A 211 36.00 17.79 -21.50
CA HIS A 211 35.41 18.37 -22.71
C HIS A 211 34.20 19.27 -22.44
N HIS A 212 34.43 20.59 -22.45
CA HIS A 212 33.42 21.62 -22.15
C HIS A 212 32.14 21.52 -23.00
N LYS A 213 32.25 21.50 -24.35
CA LYS A 213 31.05 21.42 -25.22
C LYS A 213 30.20 20.17 -24.98
N ARG A 214 30.84 19.03 -24.69
CA ARG A 214 30.16 17.77 -24.42
C ARG A 214 29.43 17.82 -23.09
N ARG A 215 30.03 18.44 -22.08
CA ARG A 215 29.39 18.70 -20.78
C ARG A 215 28.16 19.59 -20.92
N ASP A 216 28.27 20.67 -21.68
CA ASP A 216 27.15 21.61 -21.85
C ASP A 216 26.00 20.98 -22.65
N SER A 217 26.30 20.25 -23.74
CA SER A 217 25.31 19.47 -24.49
C SER A 217 24.69 18.37 -23.63
N PHE A 218 25.48 17.63 -22.84
CA PHE A 218 24.93 16.65 -21.92
C PHE A 218 23.97 17.25 -20.90
N PHE A 219 24.30 18.42 -20.34
CA PHE A 219 23.39 19.11 -19.42
C PHE A 219 22.12 19.58 -20.11
N SER A 220 22.24 20.31 -21.22
CA SER A 220 21.12 20.95 -21.92
C SER A 220 20.25 20.00 -22.73
N ASP A 221 20.82 18.93 -23.30
CA ASP A 221 20.10 18.01 -24.19
C ASP A 221 19.62 16.74 -23.46
N VAL A 222 20.23 16.38 -22.33
CA VAL A 222 19.91 15.12 -21.60
C VAL A 222 19.33 15.39 -20.22
N LEU A 223 20.06 16.08 -19.34
CA LEU A 223 19.64 16.25 -17.94
C LEU A 223 18.50 17.24 -17.77
N GLU A 224 18.63 18.43 -18.36
CA GLU A 224 17.67 19.52 -18.21
C GLU A 224 16.28 19.17 -18.79
N PRO A 225 16.16 18.55 -19.98
CA PRO A 225 14.87 18.15 -20.52
C PRO A 225 14.20 17.06 -19.67
N ALA A 226 14.96 16.05 -19.21
CA ALA A 226 14.44 14.99 -18.36
C ALA A 226 13.94 15.53 -17.00
N ALA A 227 14.72 16.42 -16.38
CA ALA A 227 14.32 17.09 -15.14
C ALA A 227 13.12 18.03 -15.34
N GLY A 228 13.07 18.73 -16.48
CA GLY A 228 11.99 19.64 -16.86
C GLY A 228 10.65 18.91 -17.06
N GLU A 229 10.65 17.81 -17.81
CA GLU A 229 9.46 16.97 -18.02
C GLU A 229 9.02 16.30 -16.71
N MET A 230 9.95 15.79 -15.89
CA MET A 230 9.63 15.29 -14.55
C MET A 230 8.94 16.35 -13.69
N ARG A 231 9.48 17.57 -13.64
CA ARG A 231 8.88 18.69 -12.92
C ARG A 231 7.49 18.99 -13.45
N ARG A 232 7.32 19.10 -14.76
CA ARG A 232 6.05 19.41 -15.42
C ARG A 232 4.98 18.37 -15.09
N TYR A 233 5.26 17.08 -15.28
CA TYR A 233 4.30 16.01 -15.01
C TYR A 233 3.96 15.89 -13.53
N ARG A 234 4.93 16.11 -12.65
CA ARG A 234 4.70 16.12 -11.21
C ARG A 234 3.83 17.29 -10.78
N THR A 235 4.10 18.51 -11.26
CA THR A 235 3.26 19.67 -10.96
C THR A 235 1.84 19.49 -11.49
N LEU A 236 1.68 18.93 -12.70
CA LEU A 236 0.35 18.64 -13.26
C LEU A 236 -0.40 17.57 -12.45
N SER A 237 0.25 16.48 -12.06
CA SER A 237 -0.40 15.42 -11.27
C SER A 237 -0.75 15.91 -9.87
N GLU A 238 0.19 16.52 -9.15
CA GLU A 238 -0.03 17.09 -7.81
C GLU A 238 -1.11 18.17 -7.84
N GLY A 239 -1.11 19.06 -8.85
CA GLY A 239 -2.16 20.06 -9.02
C GLY A 239 -3.55 19.45 -9.19
N ILE A 240 -3.67 18.35 -9.95
CA ILE A 240 -4.95 17.63 -10.09
C ILE A 240 -5.35 16.94 -8.78
N PHE A 241 -4.42 16.32 -8.04
CA PHE A 241 -4.73 15.71 -6.74
C PHE A 241 -5.20 16.75 -5.73
N VAL A 242 -4.51 17.90 -5.63
CA VAL A 242 -4.92 19.01 -4.75
C VAL A 242 -6.30 19.52 -5.15
N GLY A 243 -6.53 19.77 -6.44
CA GLY A 243 -7.82 20.21 -6.95
C GLY A 243 -8.95 19.21 -6.68
N ALA A 244 -8.68 17.91 -6.85
CA ALA A 244 -9.64 16.84 -6.57
C ALA A 244 -9.94 16.72 -5.06
N ALA A 245 -8.93 16.85 -4.20
CA ALA A 245 -9.10 16.88 -2.75
C ALA A 245 -9.92 18.10 -2.30
N SER A 246 -9.64 19.29 -2.84
CA SER A 246 -10.43 20.50 -2.60
C SER A 246 -11.87 20.34 -3.09
N TRP A 247 -12.08 19.72 -4.25
CA TRP A 247 -13.42 19.41 -4.76
C TRP A 247 -14.17 18.44 -3.84
N GLY A 248 -13.51 17.37 -3.39
CA GLY A 248 -14.09 16.44 -2.40
C GLY A 248 -14.48 17.14 -1.11
N HIS A 249 -13.64 18.05 -0.61
CA HIS A 249 -13.95 18.85 0.56
C HIS A 249 -15.14 19.80 0.33
N ALA A 250 -15.21 20.46 -0.83
CA ALA A 250 -16.35 21.30 -1.20
C ALA A 250 -17.66 20.50 -1.31
N LEU A 251 -17.62 19.28 -1.86
CA LEU A 251 -18.79 18.40 -1.97
C LEU A 251 -19.40 18.09 -0.60
N PHE A 252 -18.60 17.93 0.46
CA PHE A 252 -19.14 17.77 1.81
C PHE A 252 -19.94 18.98 2.28
N PHE A 253 -19.46 20.20 2.05
CA PHE A 253 -20.21 21.41 2.38
C PHE A 253 -21.45 21.58 1.50
N VAL A 254 -21.38 21.21 0.22
CA VAL A 254 -22.55 21.19 -0.66
C VAL A 254 -23.59 20.20 -0.15
N LEU A 255 -23.18 19.01 0.28
CA LEU A 255 -24.08 18.01 0.88
C LEU A 255 -24.74 18.55 2.15
N VAL A 256 -23.95 19.13 3.07
CA VAL A 256 -24.48 19.77 4.29
C VAL A 256 -25.48 20.88 3.93
N GLY A 257 -25.15 21.73 2.95
CA GLY A 257 -26.04 22.79 2.47
C GLY A 257 -27.33 22.24 1.86
N LEU A 258 -27.24 21.17 1.04
CA LEU A 258 -28.41 20.50 0.47
C LEU A 258 -29.31 19.93 1.57
N LEU A 259 -28.73 19.34 2.61
CA LEU A 259 -29.47 18.78 3.74
C LEU A 259 -30.15 19.87 4.57
N ILE A 260 -29.48 20.98 4.87
CA ILE A 260 -30.04 22.06 5.69
C ILE A 260 -31.07 22.89 4.92
N PHE A 261 -30.79 23.25 3.66
CA PHE A 261 -31.61 24.20 2.90
C PHE A 261 -32.52 23.55 1.85
N GLY A 262 -32.16 22.36 1.37
CA GLY A 262 -32.88 21.64 0.33
C GLY A 262 -33.88 20.63 0.88
N LEU A 263 -33.42 19.73 1.77
CA LEU A 263 -34.24 18.63 2.28
C LEU A 263 -35.54 19.07 2.98
N PRO A 264 -35.56 20.14 3.83
CA PRO A 264 -36.78 20.60 4.47
C PRO A 264 -37.84 21.14 3.51
N LYS A 265 -37.45 21.50 2.27
CA LYS A 265 -38.39 21.93 1.23
C LYS A 265 -39.10 20.75 0.56
N LEU A 266 -38.51 19.55 0.62
CA LEU A 266 -39.05 18.33 0.03
C LEU A 266 -39.89 17.52 1.02
N GLN A 267 -39.50 17.53 2.29
CA GLN A 267 -40.21 16.84 3.37
C GLN A 267 -39.99 17.55 4.71
N PRO A 268 -40.95 17.46 5.66
CA PRO A 268 -40.72 17.94 7.02
C PRO A 268 -39.60 17.15 7.69
N VAL A 269 -38.54 17.82 8.12
CA VAL A 269 -37.40 17.21 8.82
C VAL A 269 -37.20 17.95 10.15
N SER A 270 -37.00 17.19 11.24
CA SER A 270 -36.73 17.78 12.54
C SER A 270 -35.34 18.42 12.59
N THR A 271 -35.18 19.46 13.42
CA THR A 271 -33.89 20.12 13.64
C THR A 271 -32.84 19.13 14.13
N GLU A 272 -33.23 18.16 14.96
CA GLU A 272 -32.36 17.08 15.44
C GLU A 272 -31.79 16.22 14.30
N VAL A 273 -32.58 15.90 13.28
CA VAL A 273 -32.08 15.16 12.10
C VAL A 273 -31.06 16.04 11.35
N LEU A 274 -31.36 17.32 11.14
CA LEU A 274 -30.45 18.23 10.41
C LEU A 274 -29.12 18.45 11.14
N SER A 275 -29.14 18.69 12.45
CA SER A 275 -27.91 18.87 13.24
C SER A 275 -27.11 17.57 13.34
N GLY A 276 -27.77 16.43 13.55
CA GLY A 276 -27.10 15.13 13.61
C GLY A 276 -26.40 14.77 12.30
N TYR A 277 -27.06 15.00 11.17
CA TYR A 277 -26.45 14.82 9.85
C TYR A 277 -25.26 15.75 9.63
N THR A 278 -25.41 17.03 9.98
CA THR A 278 -24.35 18.04 9.82
C THR A 278 -23.10 17.64 10.61
N LEU A 279 -23.25 17.28 11.88
CA LEU A 279 -22.13 16.88 12.74
C LEU A 279 -21.45 15.60 12.24
N ALA A 280 -22.23 14.59 11.86
CA ALA A 280 -21.69 13.33 11.35
C ALA A 280 -20.91 13.52 10.04
N ILE A 281 -21.45 14.31 9.10
CA ILE A 281 -20.80 14.58 7.82
C ILE A 281 -19.51 15.38 7.99
N LEU A 282 -19.52 16.43 8.82
CA LEU A 282 -18.31 17.22 9.11
C LEU A 282 -17.22 16.35 9.77
N TYR A 283 -17.62 15.43 10.65
CA TYR A 283 -16.68 14.50 11.27
C TYR A 283 -16.10 13.48 10.27
N MET A 284 -16.90 13.04 9.28
CA MET A 284 -16.48 12.12 8.23
C MET A 284 -15.43 12.71 7.26
N ILE A 285 -15.25 14.03 7.22
CA ILE A 285 -14.27 14.68 6.32
C ILE A 285 -12.86 14.13 6.58
N THR A 286 -12.39 14.12 7.83
CA THR A 286 -11.02 13.71 8.17
C THR A 286 -10.75 12.24 7.88
N PRO A 287 -11.59 11.27 8.31
CA PRO A 287 -11.41 9.87 7.94
C PRO A 287 -11.54 9.59 6.45
N LEU A 288 -12.29 10.40 5.69
CA LEU A 288 -12.32 10.21 4.24
C LEU A 288 -11.02 10.71 3.59
N LEU A 289 -10.52 11.87 4.00
CA LEU A 289 -9.27 12.44 3.48
C LEU A 289 -8.08 11.51 3.73
N GLY A 290 -7.96 10.94 4.93
CA GLY A 290 -6.85 10.02 5.22
C GLY A 290 -6.95 8.67 4.46
N ILE A 291 -8.12 8.27 3.97
CA ILE A 291 -8.23 7.15 3.01
C ILE A 291 -7.68 7.56 1.66
N LEU A 292 -8.04 8.76 1.17
CA LEU A 292 -7.56 9.29 -0.11
C LEU A 292 -6.04 9.48 -0.13
N GLU A 293 -5.46 9.93 0.98
CA GLU A 293 -4.00 10.11 1.11
C GLU A 293 -3.23 8.78 1.13
N SER A 294 -3.85 7.68 1.53
CA SER A 294 -3.22 6.36 1.54
C SER A 294 -3.14 5.69 0.16
N LEU A 295 -3.92 6.17 -0.82
CA LEU A 295 -4.06 5.56 -2.14
C LEU A 295 -2.72 5.30 -2.83
N PRO A 296 -1.80 6.27 -2.92
CA PRO A 296 -0.54 6.08 -3.63
C PRO A 296 0.33 5.01 -2.97
N THR A 297 0.35 4.98 -1.63
CA THR A 297 1.10 4.00 -0.85
C THR A 297 0.58 2.58 -1.10
N MET A 298 -0.74 2.40 -1.12
CA MET A 298 -1.35 1.10 -1.43
C MET A 298 -1.06 0.66 -2.87
N ALA A 299 -1.19 1.56 -3.84
CA ALA A 299 -0.93 1.26 -5.25
C ALA A 299 0.52 0.81 -5.48
N ASN A 300 1.49 1.47 -4.82
CA ASN A 300 2.90 1.08 -4.90
C ASN A 300 3.15 -0.32 -4.32
N ALA A 301 2.50 -0.67 -3.22
CA ALA A 301 2.64 -1.99 -2.64
C ALA A 301 2.04 -3.10 -3.51
N VAL A 302 0.89 -2.88 -4.16
CA VAL A 302 0.32 -3.85 -5.12
C VAL A 302 1.31 -4.15 -6.25
N VAL A 303 1.95 -3.13 -6.80
CA VAL A 303 2.99 -3.31 -7.83
C VAL A 303 4.21 -4.06 -7.28
N GLY A 304 4.65 -3.75 -6.05
CA GLY A 304 5.75 -4.46 -5.40
C GLY A 304 5.44 -5.94 -5.18
N VAL A 305 4.21 -6.26 -4.75
CA VAL A 305 3.71 -7.62 -4.60
C VAL A 305 3.77 -8.37 -5.93
N GLU A 306 3.22 -7.79 -6.99
CA GLU A 306 3.16 -8.40 -8.32
C GLU A 306 4.57 -8.71 -8.86
N LYS A 307 5.55 -7.83 -8.61
CA LYS A 307 6.95 -8.08 -8.96
C LYS A 307 7.55 -9.24 -8.17
N ILE A 308 7.35 -9.30 -6.86
CA ILE A 308 7.87 -10.40 -6.03
C ILE A 308 7.27 -11.74 -6.48
N GLU A 309 5.98 -11.79 -6.78
CA GLU A 309 5.33 -13.00 -7.30
C GLU A 309 5.89 -13.42 -8.66
N ARG A 310 6.10 -12.46 -9.58
CA ARG A 310 6.69 -12.72 -10.91
C ARG A 310 8.14 -13.21 -10.88
N LEU A 311 8.91 -12.87 -9.84
CA LEU A 311 10.27 -13.41 -9.65
C LEU A 311 10.27 -14.92 -9.34
N GLY A 312 9.10 -15.54 -9.23
CA GLY A 312 8.98 -16.96 -8.91
C GLY A 312 9.49 -17.27 -7.50
N LEU A 313 9.56 -16.26 -6.64
CA LEU A 313 9.59 -16.41 -5.18
C LEU A 313 8.19 -16.78 -4.64
N SER A 314 7.31 -17.26 -5.53
CA SER A 314 5.95 -17.68 -5.21
C SER A 314 5.97 -18.78 -4.16
N LEU A 315 5.05 -18.64 -3.20
CA LEU A 315 4.81 -19.53 -2.06
C LEU A 315 4.65 -21.01 -2.43
N GLU A 316 4.28 -21.33 -3.66
CA GLU A 316 4.03 -22.71 -4.12
C GLU A 316 5.31 -23.46 -4.51
N ALA A 317 6.47 -22.80 -4.54
CA ALA A 317 7.77 -23.48 -4.67
C ALA A 317 8.21 -24.19 -3.37
N GLU A 318 7.28 -24.50 -2.46
CA GLU A 318 7.48 -25.53 -1.43
C GLU A 318 7.81 -26.91 -2.04
N GLY A 319 7.69 -27.08 -3.36
CA GLY A 319 7.89 -28.36 -4.06
C GLY A 319 9.20 -28.59 -4.81
N SER A 320 10.02 -27.58 -5.14
CA SER A 320 11.06 -27.81 -6.18
C SER A 320 12.47 -28.07 -5.69
N GLU A 321 12.76 -27.83 -4.43
CA GLU A 321 13.97 -28.32 -3.76
C GLU A 321 13.82 -27.94 -2.29
N ARG A 322 13.14 -28.77 -1.49
CA ARG A 322 13.70 -28.92 -0.14
C ARG A 322 15.13 -29.33 -0.43
N LEU A 323 16.10 -28.49 -0.06
CA LEU A 323 17.38 -28.98 0.39
C LEU A 323 17.02 -30.13 1.34
N GLN A 324 16.95 -31.34 0.81
CA GLN A 324 17.22 -32.54 1.56
C GLN A 324 18.69 -32.36 1.89
N LEU A 325 18.95 -31.49 2.88
CA LEU A 325 20.15 -31.57 3.67
C LEU A 325 20.25 -33.06 3.98
N PRO A 326 21.29 -33.75 3.49
CA PRO A 326 21.51 -35.13 3.87
C PRO A 326 21.37 -35.17 5.39
N ALA A 327 20.54 -36.09 5.91
CA ALA A 327 20.36 -36.26 7.34
C ALA A 327 21.74 -36.18 8.00
N GLU A 328 21.89 -35.26 8.96
CA GLU A 328 23.17 -34.73 9.48
C GLU A 328 23.97 -35.75 10.31
N THR A 329 23.89 -37.05 9.97
CA THR A 329 24.37 -38.15 10.80
C THR A 329 24.88 -39.36 10.02
N ALA A 330 25.04 -39.29 8.69
CA ALA A 330 25.84 -40.28 7.98
C ALA A 330 27.33 -39.90 8.10
N PRO A 331 28.21 -40.73 8.68
CA PRO A 331 29.65 -40.51 8.59
C PRO A 331 30.01 -40.39 7.11
N THR A 332 30.71 -39.34 6.72
CA THR A 332 31.26 -39.20 5.38
C THR A 332 32.19 -40.39 5.14
N PRO A 333 31.87 -41.31 4.21
CA PRO A 333 32.78 -42.40 3.90
C PRO A 333 34.11 -41.82 3.42
N ASP A 334 35.23 -42.46 3.77
CA ASP A 334 36.53 -42.14 3.17
C ASP A 334 36.38 -42.24 1.65
N TRP A 335 36.56 -41.13 0.95
CA TRP A 335 36.38 -41.06 -0.49
C TRP A 335 37.69 -41.49 -1.18
N GLY A 336 37.61 -42.36 -2.19
CA GLY A 336 38.80 -42.89 -2.88
C GLY A 336 39.21 -42.09 -4.11
N SER A 337 38.25 -41.69 -4.94
CA SER A 337 38.49 -40.86 -6.13
C SER A 337 37.20 -40.21 -6.64
N LEU A 338 37.31 -38.98 -7.14
CA LEU A 338 36.26 -38.27 -7.88
C LEU A 338 36.65 -38.21 -9.36
N GLU A 339 35.85 -38.77 -10.26
CA GLU A 339 36.11 -38.76 -11.70
C GLU A 339 35.05 -37.95 -12.44
N LEU A 340 35.49 -36.95 -13.19
CA LEU A 340 34.71 -36.18 -14.15
C LEU A 340 35.02 -36.78 -15.53
N GLN A 341 33.98 -37.20 -16.27
CA GLN A 341 34.11 -37.76 -17.62
C GLN A 341 33.27 -36.92 -18.60
N GLY A 342 33.93 -36.24 -19.53
CA GLY A 342 33.30 -35.42 -20.57
C GLY A 342 32.39 -34.33 -20.05
N VAL A 343 32.57 -33.87 -18.80
CA VAL A 343 31.62 -32.96 -18.14
C VAL A 343 31.65 -31.60 -18.81
N THR A 344 30.49 -31.11 -19.24
CA THR A 344 30.33 -29.78 -19.83
C THR A 344 29.32 -28.95 -19.04
N HIS A 345 29.53 -27.64 -18.99
CA HIS A 345 28.60 -26.70 -18.36
C HIS A 345 28.54 -25.39 -19.13
N THR A 346 27.35 -24.90 -19.43
CA THR A 346 27.16 -23.67 -20.21
C THR A 346 26.56 -22.56 -19.36
N TYR A 347 27.33 -21.50 -19.15
CA TYR A 347 26.88 -20.25 -18.55
C TYR A 347 26.17 -19.38 -19.60
N HIS A 348 25.02 -18.82 -19.21
CA HIS A 348 24.25 -17.88 -20.02
C HIS A 348 24.35 -16.50 -19.36
N LEU A 349 25.09 -15.57 -19.96
CA LEU A 349 25.19 -14.19 -19.45
C LEU A 349 24.11 -13.30 -20.08
N GLU A 350 23.33 -12.58 -19.26
CA GLU A 350 22.23 -11.69 -19.72
C GLU A 350 22.70 -10.53 -20.64
N SER A 351 23.99 -10.15 -20.63
CA SER A 351 24.47 -8.94 -21.32
C SER A 351 25.18 -9.16 -22.65
N GLU A 352 25.48 -10.40 -23.05
CA GLU A 352 26.14 -10.72 -24.31
C GLU A 352 25.47 -11.93 -24.97
N ASP A 353 25.24 -11.90 -26.28
CA ASP A 353 24.76 -13.03 -27.11
C ASP A 353 25.74 -14.22 -27.16
N ARG A 354 26.68 -14.30 -26.20
CA ARG A 354 27.75 -15.30 -26.13
C ARG A 354 27.54 -16.17 -24.90
N SER A 355 27.19 -17.42 -25.13
CA SER A 355 27.22 -18.46 -24.11
C SER A 355 28.67 -18.92 -23.89
N PHE A 356 29.12 -18.99 -22.65
CA PHE A 356 30.42 -19.59 -22.31
C PHE A 356 30.19 -21.04 -21.87
N THR A 357 30.75 -21.99 -22.62
CA THR A 357 30.73 -23.41 -22.27
C THR A 357 32.08 -23.84 -21.73
N LEU A 358 32.09 -24.31 -20.49
CA LEU A 358 33.22 -24.98 -19.87
C LEU A 358 33.17 -26.48 -20.19
N GLY A 359 34.29 -27.03 -20.62
CA GLY A 359 34.47 -28.46 -20.91
C GLY A 359 34.58 -28.79 -22.40
N PRO A 360 34.64 -30.09 -22.75
CA PRO A 360 34.55 -31.24 -21.85
C PRO A 360 35.71 -31.30 -20.83
N ILE A 361 35.40 -31.63 -19.58
CA ILE A 361 36.37 -31.85 -18.51
C ILE A 361 36.43 -33.34 -18.23
N ASP A 362 37.61 -33.90 -18.46
CA ASP A 362 38.03 -35.23 -18.00
C ASP A 362 39.06 -35.03 -16.88
N LEU A 363 38.71 -35.35 -15.64
CA LEU A 363 39.56 -35.10 -14.48
C LEU A 363 39.32 -36.14 -13.38
N THR A 364 40.40 -36.70 -12.83
CA THR A 364 40.33 -37.58 -11.65
C THR A 364 41.03 -36.91 -10.48
N ILE A 365 40.32 -36.74 -9.37
CA ILE A 365 40.84 -36.21 -8.09
C ILE A 365 40.92 -37.37 -7.10
N ARG A 366 42.01 -37.45 -6.34
CA ARG A 366 42.25 -38.41 -5.25
C ARG A 366 42.61 -37.65 -3.96
N PRO A 367 42.37 -38.21 -2.76
CA PRO A 367 42.63 -37.55 -1.47
C PRO A 367 44.08 -37.13 -1.24
#